data_AF-X0YPI5-F1
#
_entry.id   AF-X0YPI5-F1
#
_cell.length_a   1.000
_cell.length_b   1.000
_cell.length_c   1.000
_cell.angle_alpha   90.00
_cell.angle_beta   90.00
_cell.angle_gamma   90.00
#
_symmetry.space_group_name_H-M   'P 1'
#
loop_
_entity.id
_entity.type
_entity.pdbx_description
1 polymer ?
#
loop_
_entity_poly.entity_id
_entity_poly.type
_entity_poly.pdbx_seq_one_letter_code
_entity_poly.pdbx_strand_id
1 'polypeptide(L)'
;MDNRHPFMEIGLVKIGQIEDLMRGYIDDEKKISAFEALYMWSKGISSTSIAGVLRNKYNSIEGYDLMRSDIDGLEITRPNQNVEPAKEEVGVVIRDIFHKNKQPLLDKITENLAILRNPEIELLLTMIRSSLFEKDKINTDELKLSYNALFGQGIKNRELKNILRDLEKKGIIYCERPSYGETEIIIIPDYIYSIQYEIEKKLPIVTIAE
;
A
#
# COMPACT_ATOMS: atom_id res chain seq x y z
N MET A 1 -3.29 5.58 -54.95
CA MET A 1 -4.05 4.93 -53.87
C MET A 1 -3.23 5.14 -52.61
N ASP A 2 -3.66 6.11 -51.80
CA ASP A 2 -2.93 6.60 -50.64
C ASP A 2 -3.44 5.82 -49.40
N ASN A 3 -2.71 4.75 -49.03
CA ASN A 3 -3.00 3.96 -47.83
C ASN A 3 -2.49 4.71 -46.61
N ARG A 4 -3.25 5.72 -46.16
CA ARG A 4 -3.06 6.27 -44.82
C ARG A 4 -3.85 5.40 -43.86
N HIS A 5 -3.13 4.53 -43.15
CA HIS A 5 -3.62 3.96 -41.92
C HIS A 5 -4.10 5.10 -41.01
N PRO A 6 -5.31 5.06 -40.45
CA PRO A 6 -5.69 6.01 -39.43
C PRO A 6 -4.79 5.74 -38.23
N PHE A 7 -3.97 6.72 -37.85
CA PHE A 7 -3.42 6.77 -36.51
C PHE A 7 -4.62 6.78 -35.57
N MET A 8 -4.83 5.69 -34.82
CA MET A 8 -5.68 5.72 -33.64
C MET A 8 -5.14 6.84 -32.75
N GLU A 9 -5.92 7.90 -32.57
CA GLU A 9 -5.72 8.80 -31.43
C GLU A 9 -5.85 7.93 -30.19
N ILE A 10 -4.73 7.64 -29.52
CA ILE A 10 -4.76 7.10 -28.16
C ILE A 10 -5.55 8.13 -27.35
N GLY A 11 -6.67 7.71 -26.77
CA GLY A 11 -7.54 8.57 -25.99
C GLY A 11 -6.73 9.24 -24.89
N LEU A 12 -6.62 10.57 -24.94
CA LEU A 12 -5.89 11.32 -23.94
C LEU A 12 -6.63 11.23 -22.60
N VAL A 13 -6.00 10.59 -21.61
CA VAL A 13 -6.55 10.40 -20.26
C VAL A 13 -6.68 11.75 -19.57
N LYS A 14 -7.90 12.08 -19.12
CA LYS A 14 -8.18 13.32 -18.38
C LYS A 14 -8.16 13.06 -16.88
N ILE A 15 -7.64 14.03 -16.11
CA ILE A 15 -7.68 14.00 -14.63
C ILE A 15 -9.09 13.69 -14.10
N GLY A 16 -10.11 14.34 -14.66
CA GLY A 16 -11.49 14.13 -14.23
C GLY A 16 -11.98 12.68 -14.34
N GLN A 17 -11.51 11.91 -15.33
CA GLN A 17 -11.87 10.49 -15.47
C GLN A 17 -11.28 9.64 -14.34
N ILE A 18 -10.06 9.97 -13.90
CA ILE A 18 -9.41 9.30 -12.76
C ILE A 18 -10.13 9.66 -11.46
N GLU A 19 -10.49 10.94 -11.30
CA GLU A 19 -11.26 11.39 -10.13
C GLU A 19 -12.62 10.70 -10.03
N ASP A 20 -13.37 10.66 -11.13
CA ASP A 20 -14.69 10.03 -11.18
C ASP A 20 -14.60 8.52 -10.89
N LEU A 21 -13.58 7.85 -11.44
CA LEU A 21 -13.30 6.45 -11.16
C LEU A 21 -13.05 6.21 -9.66
N MET A 22 -12.13 6.98 -9.07
CA MET A 22 -11.76 6.81 -7.67
C MET A 22 -12.92 7.13 -6.72
N ARG A 23 -13.71 8.17 -6.99
CA ARG A 23 -14.94 8.45 -6.24
C ARG A 23 -15.91 7.27 -6.31
N GLY A 24 -16.11 6.70 -7.50
CA GLY A 24 -16.95 5.52 -7.69
C GLY A 24 -16.52 4.29 -6.89
N TYR A 25 -15.24 4.18 -6.50
CA TYR A 25 -14.77 3.13 -5.59
C TYR A 25 -14.96 3.46 -4.11
N ILE A 26 -14.90 4.74 -3.74
CA ILE A 26 -15.06 5.18 -2.36
C ILE A 26 -16.54 5.15 -1.95
N ASP A 27 -17.42 5.54 -2.86
CA ASP A 27 -18.87 5.66 -2.61
C ASP A 27 -19.55 4.29 -2.45
N ASP A 28 -18.89 3.19 -2.85
CA ASP A 28 -19.36 1.82 -2.68
C ASP A 28 -18.36 1.04 -1.81
N GLU A 29 -18.76 0.72 -0.58
CA GLU A 29 -17.92 -0.01 0.38
C GLU A 29 -17.39 -1.34 -0.18
N LYS A 30 -18.12 -1.99 -1.11
CA LYS A 30 -17.69 -3.23 -1.75
C LYS A 30 -16.51 -3.05 -2.70
N LYS A 31 -16.24 -1.80 -3.14
CA LYS A 31 -15.18 -1.45 -4.08
C LYS A 31 -13.96 -0.82 -3.41
N ILE A 32 -13.93 -0.74 -2.08
CA ILE A 32 -12.77 -0.19 -1.35
C ILE A 32 -11.48 -0.95 -1.65
N SER A 33 -11.58 -2.26 -1.96
CA SER A 33 -10.43 -3.07 -2.37
C SER A 33 -9.86 -2.66 -3.74
N ALA A 34 -10.69 -2.14 -4.65
CA ALA A 34 -10.25 -1.59 -5.94
C ALA A 34 -9.58 -0.22 -5.75
N PHE A 35 -10.10 0.61 -4.84
CA PHE A 35 -9.46 1.88 -4.46
C PHE A 35 -8.05 1.67 -3.92
N GLU A 36 -7.87 0.70 -3.02
CA GLU A 36 -6.55 0.35 -2.47
C GLU A 36 -5.65 -0.32 -3.52
N ALA A 37 -6.21 -1.15 -4.40
CA ALA A 37 -5.48 -1.76 -5.52
C ALA A 37 -4.88 -0.70 -6.45
N LEU A 38 -5.67 0.32 -6.79
CA LEU A 38 -5.25 1.41 -7.67
C LEU A 38 -4.11 2.23 -7.04
N TYR A 39 -4.20 2.49 -5.74
CA TYR A 39 -3.12 3.12 -4.98
C TYR A 39 -1.84 2.27 -5.00
N MET A 40 -1.92 0.97 -4.70
CA MET A 40 -0.76 0.07 -4.75
C MET A 40 -0.12 0.04 -6.15
N TRP A 41 -0.95 -0.05 -7.19
CA TRP A 41 -0.51 -0.03 -8.59
C TRP A 41 0.20 1.29 -8.94
N SER A 42 -0.32 2.42 -8.47
CA SER A 42 0.30 3.75 -8.67
C SER A 42 1.67 3.90 -8.01
N LYS A 43 1.97 3.12 -6.96
CA LYS A 43 3.28 3.05 -6.28
C LYS A 43 4.25 2.08 -6.98
N GLY A 44 3.82 1.43 -8.07
CA GLY A 44 4.65 0.49 -8.82
C GLY A 44 4.71 -0.92 -8.20
N ILE A 45 3.76 -1.26 -7.30
CA ILE A 45 3.67 -2.62 -6.76
C ILE A 45 3.20 -3.56 -7.86
N SER A 46 3.88 -4.71 -8.00
CA SER A 46 3.55 -5.70 -9.05
C SER A 46 2.16 -6.28 -8.89
N SER A 47 1.48 -6.58 -10.00
CA SER A 47 0.15 -7.21 -10.03
C SER A 47 0.02 -8.44 -9.14
N THR A 48 1.01 -9.33 -9.17
CA THR A 48 1.05 -10.54 -8.32
C THR A 48 1.05 -10.19 -6.84
N SER A 49 1.78 -9.15 -6.45
CA SER A 49 1.85 -8.69 -5.07
C SER A 49 0.54 -8.01 -4.65
N ILE A 50 -0.04 -7.16 -5.51
CA ILE A 50 -1.36 -6.54 -5.26
C ILE A 50 -2.42 -7.63 -5.03
N ALA A 51 -2.54 -8.58 -5.95
CA ALA A 51 -3.48 -9.69 -5.82
C ALA A 51 -3.23 -10.51 -4.54
N GLY A 52 -1.96 -10.71 -4.16
CA GLY A 52 -1.58 -11.38 -2.91
C GLY A 52 -2.04 -10.61 -1.66
N VAL A 53 -1.80 -9.30 -1.62
CA VAL A 53 -2.24 -8.41 -0.54
C VAL A 53 -3.75 -8.43 -0.42
N LEU A 54 -4.48 -8.22 -1.52
CA LEU A 54 -5.95 -8.19 -1.49
C LEU A 54 -6.53 -9.55 -1.08
N ARG A 55 -5.97 -10.66 -1.57
CA ARG A 55 -6.38 -12.00 -1.15
C ARG A 55 -6.16 -12.20 0.35
N ASN A 56 -5.05 -11.73 0.91
CA ASN A 56 -4.82 -11.89 2.35
C ASN A 56 -5.75 -10.98 3.17
N LYS A 57 -5.93 -9.72 2.77
CA LYS A 57 -6.71 -8.71 3.51
C LYS A 57 -8.22 -8.87 3.38
N TYR A 58 -8.72 -9.07 2.16
CA TYR A 58 -10.14 -9.10 1.83
C TYR A 58 -10.67 -10.50 1.55
N ASN A 59 -9.82 -11.53 1.54
CA ASN A 59 -10.18 -12.88 1.09
C ASN A 59 -10.75 -12.90 -0.34
N SER A 60 -10.38 -11.93 -1.18
CA SER A 60 -10.83 -11.79 -2.56
C SER A 60 -9.77 -11.07 -3.40
N ILE A 61 -9.76 -11.32 -4.72
CA ILE A 61 -8.95 -10.58 -5.70
C ILE A 61 -9.80 -9.66 -6.60
N GLU A 62 -11.13 -9.64 -6.42
CA GLU A 62 -12.07 -8.93 -7.29
C GLU A 62 -11.77 -7.43 -7.38
N GLY A 63 -11.27 -6.81 -6.31
CA GLY A 63 -10.84 -5.42 -6.33
C GLY A 63 -9.70 -5.13 -7.32
N TYR A 64 -8.75 -6.06 -7.46
CA TYR A 64 -7.69 -5.94 -8.46
C TYR A 64 -8.23 -6.12 -9.87
N ASP A 65 -9.10 -7.11 -10.10
CA ASP A 65 -9.67 -7.39 -11.41
C ASP A 65 -10.56 -6.23 -11.90
N LEU A 66 -11.38 -5.67 -11.00
CA LEU A 66 -12.20 -4.48 -11.26
C LEU A 66 -11.31 -3.28 -11.59
N MET A 67 -10.33 -2.98 -10.71
CA MET A 67 -9.37 -1.90 -10.93
C MET A 67 -8.68 -2.03 -12.29
N ARG A 68 -8.25 -3.25 -12.65
CA ARG A 68 -7.57 -3.52 -13.91
C ARG A 68 -8.48 -3.27 -15.11
N SER A 69 -9.71 -3.76 -15.07
CA SER A 69 -10.72 -3.55 -16.12
C SER A 69 -10.98 -2.06 -16.33
N ASP A 70 -11.11 -1.29 -15.25
CA ASP A 70 -11.44 0.13 -15.33
C ASP A 70 -10.26 0.97 -15.86
N ILE A 71 -9.02 0.71 -15.42
CA ILE A 71 -7.85 1.43 -15.97
C ILE A 71 -7.62 1.09 -17.44
N ASP A 72 -7.87 -0.16 -17.86
CA ASP A 72 -7.78 -0.58 -19.25
C ASP A 72 -8.89 0.10 -20.09
N GLY A 73 -10.10 0.25 -19.53
CA GLY A 73 -11.19 1.01 -20.13
C GLY A 73 -10.91 2.52 -20.28
N LEU A 74 -10.02 3.06 -19.45
CA LEU A 74 -9.50 4.42 -19.57
C LEU A 74 -8.25 4.52 -20.46
N GLU A 75 -7.79 3.42 -21.06
CA GLU A 75 -6.55 3.37 -21.86
C GLU A 75 -5.29 3.79 -21.06
N ILE A 76 -5.30 3.58 -19.74
CA ILE A 76 -4.17 3.82 -18.85
C ILE A 76 -3.28 2.57 -18.84
N THR A 77 -2.12 2.68 -19.46
CA THR A 77 -1.20 1.53 -19.60
C THR A 77 -0.19 1.42 -18.46
N ARG A 78 0.18 2.55 -17.84
CA ARG A 78 1.26 2.63 -16.85
C ARG A 78 1.11 3.85 -15.93
N PRO A 79 1.60 3.80 -14.67
CA PRO A 79 1.49 4.91 -13.74
C PRO A 79 2.24 6.18 -14.19
N ASN A 80 3.34 6.05 -14.94
CA ASN A 80 4.10 7.18 -15.46
C ASN A 80 3.59 7.71 -16.82
N GLN A 81 2.38 7.33 -17.24
CA GLN A 81 1.68 7.96 -18.35
C GLN A 81 1.23 9.36 -17.93
N ASN A 82 1.28 10.33 -18.83
CA ASN A 82 0.84 11.69 -18.52
C ASN A 82 -0.66 11.87 -18.75
N VAL A 83 -1.30 12.66 -17.89
CA VAL A 83 -2.69 13.12 -18.04
C VAL A 83 -2.74 14.47 -18.73
N GLU A 84 -3.82 14.74 -19.46
CA GLU A 84 -4.11 16.07 -20.01
C GLU A 84 -5.08 16.86 -19.10
N PRO A 85 -4.99 18.20 -19.07
CA PRO A 85 -4.01 19.06 -19.75
C PRO A 85 -2.72 19.30 -18.93
N ALA A 86 -2.68 18.83 -17.67
CA ALA A 86 -1.64 19.20 -16.71
C ALA A 86 -0.27 18.55 -17.00
N LYS A 87 -0.22 17.51 -17.85
CA LYS A 87 0.96 16.68 -18.13
C LYS A 87 1.58 16.03 -16.89
N GLU A 88 0.78 15.85 -15.86
CA GLU A 88 1.16 15.17 -14.63
C GLU A 88 1.11 13.65 -14.83
N GLU A 89 1.93 12.90 -14.10
CA GLU A 89 1.87 11.44 -14.17
C GLU A 89 0.57 10.93 -13.52
N VAL A 90 -0.12 10.01 -14.20
CA VAL A 90 -1.33 9.32 -13.72
C VAL A 90 -1.14 8.80 -12.29
N GLY A 91 0.02 8.22 -12.00
CA GLY A 91 0.36 7.68 -10.69
C GLY A 91 0.44 8.76 -9.61
N VAL A 92 0.90 9.97 -9.93
CA VAL A 92 0.90 11.10 -8.99
C VAL A 92 -0.54 11.52 -8.70
N VAL A 93 -1.34 11.71 -9.74
CA VAL A 93 -2.76 12.09 -9.61
C VAL A 93 -3.54 11.10 -8.74
N ILE A 94 -3.36 9.79 -8.98
CA ILE A 94 -3.99 8.73 -8.18
C ILE A 94 -3.61 8.85 -6.71
N ARG A 95 -2.32 9.02 -6.40
CA ARG A 95 -1.85 9.13 -5.00
C ARG A 95 -2.40 10.36 -4.31
N ASP A 96 -2.48 11.48 -5.02
CA ASP A 96 -3.05 12.72 -4.47
C ASP A 96 -4.54 12.59 -4.16
N ILE A 97 -5.32 12.00 -5.07
CA ILE A 97 -6.74 11.72 -4.84
C ILE A 97 -6.91 10.72 -3.71
N PHE A 98 -6.09 9.66 -3.68
CA PHE A 98 -6.11 8.68 -2.61
C PHE A 98 -5.89 9.35 -1.25
N HIS A 99 -4.87 10.20 -1.14
CA HIS A 99 -4.58 10.90 0.11
C HIS A 99 -5.68 11.82 0.60
N LYS A 100 -6.47 12.41 -0.29
CA LYS A 100 -7.63 13.23 0.07
C LYS A 100 -8.82 12.41 0.57
N ASN A 101 -8.90 11.13 0.17
CA ASN A 101 -10.08 10.29 0.40
C ASN A 101 -9.82 9.01 1.20
N LYS A 102 -8.60 8.83 1.74
CA LYS A 102 -8.18 7.64 2.49
C LYS A 102 -8.87 7.43 3.85
N GLN A 103 -9.71 8.35 4.31
CA GLN A 103 -10.26 8.34 5.67
C GLN A 103 -10.96 7.01 6.04
N PRO A 104 -11.79 6.39 5.18
CA PRO A 104 -12.43 5.11 5.51
C PRO A 104 -11.42 3.97 5.77
N LEU A 105 -10.28 3.98 5.06
CA LEU A 105 -9.21 3.01 5.30
C LEU A 105 -8.49 3.30 6.62
N LEU A 106 -8.22 4.57 6.92
CA LEU A 106 -7.59 4.98 8.17
C LEU A 106 -8.44 4.67 9.39
N ASP A 107 -9.76 4.87 9.33
CA ASP A 107 -10.67 4.55 10.43
C ASP A 107 -10.59 3.06 10.77
N LYS A 108 -10.69 2.20 9.75
CA LYS A 108 -10.56 0.74 9.91
C LYS A 108 -9.18 0.32 10.42
N ILE A 109 -8.11 0.98 9.99
CA ILE A 109 -6.76 0.71 10.49
C ILE A 109 -6.67 1.12 11.96
N THR A 110 -7.22 2.26 12.34
CA THR A 110 -7.21 2.76 13.72
C THR A 110 -7.97 1.81 14.66
N GLU A 111 -9.10 1.27 14.21
CA GLU A 111 -9.81 0.19 14.91
C GLU A 111 -8.93 -1.06 15.06
N ASN A 112 -8.25 -1.47 13.98
CA ASN A 112 -7.34 -2.62 14.00
C ASN A 112 -6.11 -2.39 14.89
N LEU A 113 -5.62 -1.14 15.03
CA LEU A 113 -4.54 -0.78 15.94
C LEU A 113 -4.95 -1.03 17.40
N ALA A 114 -6.24 -0.84 17.73
CA ALA A 114 -6.76 -1.04 19.09
C ALA A 114 -6.49 -2.46 19.61
N ILE A 115 -6.53 -3.46 18.72
CA ILE A 115 -6.43 -4.89 19.06
C ILE A 115 -5.04 -5.51 18.82
N LEU A 116 -4.04 -4.73 18.41
CA LEU A 116 -2.68 -5.23 18.25
C LEU A 116 -2.06 -5.62 19.59
N ARG A 117 -1.29 -6.72 19.58
CA ARG A 117 -0.47 -7.17 20.71
C ARG A 117 0.90 -6.49 20.69
N ASN A 118 1.60 -6.52 21.82
CA ASN A 118 2.91 -5.87 21.97
C ASN A 118 3.91 -6.25 20.86
N PRO A 119 4.09 -7.53 20.47
CA PRO A 119 5.04 -7.86 19.39
C PRO A 119 4.66 -7.26 18.03
N GLU A 120 3.36 -7.10 17.74
CA GLU A 120 2.88 -6.46 16.51
C GLU A 120 3.17 -4.95 16.54
N ILE A 121 2.97 -4.29 17.69
CA ILE A 121 3.25 -2.86 17.89
C ILE A 121 4.75 -2.59 17.81
N GLU A 122 5.58 -3.38 18.48
CA GLU A 122 7.04 -3.26 18.46
C GLU A 122 7.59 -3.41 17.03
N LEU A 123 7.08 -4.41 16.28
CA LEU A 123 7.49 -4.62 14.91
C LEU A 123 7.04 -3.46 14.00
N LEU A 124 5.82 -2.98 14.16
CA LEU A 124 5.30 -1.83 13.41
C LEU A 124 6.13 -0.56 13.67
N LEU A 125 6.51 -0.30 14.92
CA LEU A 125 7.42 0.80 15.27
C LEU A 125 8.80 0.62 14.67
N THR A 126 9.32 -0.59 14.67
CA THR A 126 10.60 -0.89 14.02
C THR A 126 10.53 -0.53 12.55
N MET A 127 9.47 -0.97 11.85
CA MET A 127 9.25 -0.64 10.45
C MET A 127 9.22 0.88 10.24
N ILE A 128 8.37 1.60 10.97
CA ILE A 128 8.23 3.06 10.85
C ILE A 128 9.57 3.76 11.09
N ARG A 129 10.35 3.33 12.08
CA ARG A 129 11.66 3.93 12.35
C ARG A 129 12.70 3.60 11.28
N SER A 130 12.70 2.37 10.77
CA SER A 130 13.65 1.95 9.72
C SER A 130 13.36 2.62 8.38
N SER A 131 12.09 2.84 8.04
CA SER A 131 11.70 3.52 6.79
C SER A 131 11.97 5.02 6.77
N LEU A 132 12.10 5.67 7.95
CA LEU A 132 12.48 7.08 8.04
C LEU A 132 13.88 7.36 7.48
N PHE A 133 14.78 6.37 7.53
CA PHE A 133 16.18 6.56 7.16
C PHE A 133 16.46 6.18 5.71
N GLU A 134 15.82 5.15 5.16
CA GLU A 134 16.02 4.78 3.76
C GLU A 134 14.90 3.82 3.31
N LYS A 135 14.00 4.34 2.46
CA LYS A 135 13.02 3.62 1.60
C LYS A 135 11.69 3.24 2.26
N ASP A 136 10.60 3.48 1.52
CA ASP A 136 9.25 2.90 1.74
C ASP A 136 9.24 1.37 1.76
N LYS A 137 10.38 0.71 1.54
CA LYS A 137 10.59 -0.73 1.34
C LYS A 137 11.69 -1.24 2.27
N ILE A 138 11.35 -2.15 3.17
CA ILE A 138 12.26 -2.75 4.15
C ILE A 138 12.30 -4.26 3.91
N ASN A 139 13.48 -4.87 3.81
CA ASN A 139 13.53 -6.33 3.75
C ASN A 139 13.46 -6.97 5.14
N THR A 140 12.99 -8.22 5.21
CA THR A 140 12.79 -8.93 6.49
C THR A 140 14.05 -9.12 7.34
N ASP A 141 15.25 -9.10 6.76
CA ASP A 141 16.49 -9.28 7.52
C ASP A 141 16.96 -7.98 8.17
N GLU A 142 16.88 -6.85 7.44
CA GLU A 142 17.05 -5.50 7.99
C GLU A 142 16.07 -5.26 9.12
N LEU A 143 14.80 -5.64 8.94
CA LEU A 143 13.79 -5.48 9.99
C LEU A 143 14.15 -6.24 11.26
N LYS A 144 14.67 -7.47 11.16
CA LYS A 144 15.11 -8.24 12.34
C LYS A 144 16.28 -7.56 13.05
N LEU A 145 17.24 -7.04 12.29
CA LEU A 145 18.40 -6.33 12.84
C LEU A 145 17.95 -5.08 13.60
N SER A 146 17.09 -4.27 12.99
CA SER A 146 16.52 -3.08 13.62
C SER A 146 15.68 -3.42 14.85
N TYR A 147 14.86 -4.48 14.79
CA TYR A 147 14.04 -4.93 15.91
C TYR A 147 14.91 -5.34 17.09
N ASN A 148 15.96 -6.14 16.85
CA ASN A 148 16.90 -6.53 17.89
C ASN A 148 17.68 -5.33 18.46
N ALA A 149 18.04 -4.34 17.63
CA ALA A 149 18.71 -3.13 18.08
C ALA A 149 17.82 -2.25 18.98
N LEU A 150 16.52 -2.17 18.71
CA LEU A 150 15.57 -1.35 19.47
C LEU A 150 15.11 -2.01 20.78
N PHE A 151 14.93 -3.33 20.78
CA PHE A 151 14.29 -4.04 21.90
C PHE A 151 15.21 -5.04 22.61
N GLY A 152 16.45 -5.24 22.14
CA GLY A 152 17.41 -6.17 22.75
C GLY A 152 17.02 -7.65 22.67
N GLN A 153 16.02 -7.98 21.84
CA GLN A 153 15.51 -9.34 21.67
C GLN A 153 15.40 -9.70 20.18
N GLY A 154 15.78 -10.94 19.85
CA GLY A 154 15.66 -11.47 18.50
C GLY A 154 14.25 -12.02 18.23
N ILE A 155 13.72 -11.78 17.03
CA ILE A 155 12.45 -12.37 16.58
C ILE A 155 12.70 -13.60 15.70
N LYS A 156 11.98 -14.70 15.97
CA LYS A 156 12.10 -15.93 15.17
C LYS A 156 11.42 -15.76 13.81
N ASN A 157 11.96 -16.37 12.76
CA ASN A 157 11.40 -16.31 11.40
C ASN A 157 9.91 -16.68 11.32
N ARG A 158 9.48 -17.72 12.06
CA ARG A 158 8.08 -18.15 12.08
C ARG A 158 7.17 -17.09 12.72
N GLU A 159 7.62 -16.49 13.80
CA GLU A 159 6.89 -15.44 14.52
C GLU A 159 6.78 -14.18 13.67
N LEU A 160 7.89 -13.73 13.09
CA LEU A 160 7.92 -12.62 12.14
C LEU A 160 6.90 -12.81 11.02
N LYS A 161 6.92 -13.96 10.34
CA LYS A 161 5.98 -14.24 9.23
C LYS A 161 4.51 -14.19 9.66
N ASN A 162 4.19 -14.68 10.87
CA ASN A 162 2.84 -14.61 11.39
C ASN A 162 2.41 -13.17 11.65
N ILE A 163 3.27 -12.38 12.30
CA ILE A 163 3.01 -10.96 12.57
C ILE A 163 2.85 -10.18 11.27
N LEU A 164 3.75 -10.35 10.29
CA LEU A 164 3.66 -9.67 9.00
C LEU A 164 2.33 -10.00 8.29
N ARG A 165 1.93 -11.27 8.28
CA ARG A 165 0.65 -11.69 7.70
C ARG A 165 -0.53 -11.04 8.42
N ASP A 166 -0.48 -10.95 9.74
CA ASP A 166 -1.54 -10.35 10.55
C ASP A 166 -1.62 -8.82 10.38
N LEU A 167 -0.48 -8.14 10.21
CA LEU A 167 -0.42 -6.70 9.91
C LEU A 167 -0.91 -6.40 8.48
N GLU A 168 -0.56 -7.22 7.49
CA GLU A 168 -1.05 -7.11 6.12
C GLU A 168 -2.57 -7.33 6.06
N LYS A 169 -3.08 -8.33 6.80
CA LYS A 169 -4.54 -8.55 6.94
C LYS A 169 -5.28 -7.35 7.51
N LYS A 170 -4.64 -6.63 8.44
CA LYS A 170 -5.21 -5.43 9.07
C LYS A 170 -5.08 -4.18 8.18
N GLY A 171 -4.43 -4.29 7.02
CA GLY A 171 -4.21 -3.18 6.09
C GLY A 171 -3.14 -2.19 6.51
N ILE A 172 -2.26 -2.60 7.43
CA ILE A 172 -1.22 -1.74 8.01
C ILE A 172 0.04 -1.73 7.12
N ILE A 173 0.35 -2.86 6.48
CA ILE A 173 1.52 -3.01 5.60
C ILE A 173 1.12 -3.73 4.32
N TYR A 174 1.98 -3.65 3.31
CA TYR A 174 1.93 -4.56 2.16
C TYR A 174 3.19 -5.41 2.11
N CYS A 175 3.07 -6.69 1.82
CA CYS A 175 4.22 -7.57 1.63
C CYS A 175 4.38 -7.96 0.16
N GLU A 176 5.41 -7.39 -0.49
CA GLU A 176 5.90 -7.87 -1.77
C GLU A 176 6.68 -9.18 -1.54
N ARG A 177 6.25 -10.23 -2.25
CA ARG A 177 6.83 -11.57 -2.15
C ARG A 177 7.52 -11.89 -3.47
N PRO A 178 8.78 -11.49 -3.64
CA PRO A 178 9.52 -11.80 -4.85
C PRO A 178 9.67 -13.32 -5.05
N SER A 179 9.98 -13.71 -6.28
CA SER A 179 10.16 -15.11 -6.68
C SER A 179 11.32 -15.78 -5.91
N TYR A 180 11.34 -17.12 -5.94
CA TYR A 180 12.22 -18.01 -5.15
C TYR A 180 13.63 -17.47 -4.83
N GLY A 181 13.91 -17.35 -3.53
CA GLY A 181 15.24 -17.07 -2.97
C GLY A 181 15.44 -15.64 -2.45
N GLU A 182 14.57 -14.71 -2.85
CA GLU A 182 14.62 -13.32 -2.41
C GLU A 182 13.87 -13.11 -1.08
N THR A 183 14.33 -12.13 -0.29
CA THR A 183 13.71 -11.76 0.98
C THR A 183 12.39 -11.03 0.74
N GLU A 184 11.38 -11.33 1.56
CA GLU A 184 10.10 -10.60 1.52
C GLU A 184 10.36 -9.10 1.78
N ILE A 185 9.76 -8.26 0.94
CA ILE A 185 9.88 -6.81 1.00
C ILE A 185 8.61 -6.26 1.63
N ILE A 186 8.79 -5.54 2.72
CA ILE A 186 7.72 -4.92 3.49
C ILE A 186 7.60 -3.48 3.01
N ILE A 187 6.40 -3.12 2.58
CA ILE A 187 6.06 -1.76 2.18
C ILE A 187 5.20 -1.16 3.27
N ILE A 188 5.61 0.00 3.77
CA ILE A 188 4.80 0.81 4.68
C ILE A 188 4.05 1.83 3.82
N PRO A 189 2.72 1.73 3.70
CA PRO A 189 1.95 2.75 3.01
C PRO A 189 2.15 4.11 3.68
N ASP A 190 2.37 5.16 2.89
CA ASP A 190 2.63 6.51 3.37
C ASP A 190 1.53 7.07 4.29
N TYR A 191 0.28 6.65 4.09
CA TYR A 191 -0.81 7.05 4.95
C TYR A 191 -0.71 6.50 6.38
N ILE A 192 0.09 5.45 6.64
CA ILE A 192 0.30 4.94 8.01
C ILE A 192 1.06 5.95 8.87
N TYR A 193 1.91 6.80 8.28
CA TYR A 193 2.59 7.85 9.04
C TYR A 193 1.61 8.88 9.62
N SER A 194 0.41 9.03 9.04
CA SER A 194 -0.61 9.92 9.59
C SER A 194 -1.17 9.46 10.93
N ILE A 195 -0.98 8.18 11.29
CA ILE A 195 -1.42 7.58 12.55
C ILE A 195 -0.23 7.08 13.40
N GLN A 196 0.98 7.57 13.13
CA GLN A 196 2.19 7.18 13.85
C GLN A 196 2.09 7.49 15.35
N TYR A 197 1.49 8.63 15.70
CA TYR A 197 1.35 9.07 17.09
C TYR A 197 0.49 8.10 17.93
N GLU A 198 -0.58 7.57 17.34
CA GLU A 198 -1.46 6.56 17.95
C GLU A 198 -0.72 5.24 18.17
N ILE A 199 0.17 4.86 17.25
CA ILE A 199 1.01 3.68 17.36
C ILE A 199 2.01 3.83 18.51
N GLU A 200 2.70 4.98 18.57
CA GLU A 200 3.70 5.27 19.61
C GLU A 200 3.10 5.27 21.02
N LYS A 201 1.88 5.80 21.18
CA LYS A 201 1.15 5.80 22.46
C LYS A 201 0.86 4.42 23.04
N LYS A 202 0.82 3.39 22.20
CA LYS A 202 0.52 2.02 22.63
C LYS A 202 1.72 1.29 23.20
N LEU A 203 2.94 1.81 23.02
CA LEU A 203 4.08 1.27 23.71
C LEU A 203 3.98 1.60 25.20
N PRO A 204 4.33 0.65 26.10
CA PRO A 204 4.61 1.03 27.47
C PRO A 204 5.68 2.12 27.45
N ILE A 205 5.47 3.22 28.20
CA ILE A 205 6.51 4.22 28.44
C ILE A 205 7.70 3.45 29.01
N VAL A 206 8.74 3.27 28.21
CA VAL A 206 10.02 2.81 28.73
C VAL A 206 10.56 3.99 29.50
N THR A 207 10.22 4.07 30.79
CA THR A 207 11.00 4.85 31.75
C THR A 207 12.39 4.27 31.70
N ILE A 208 13.30 4.99 31.04
CA ILE A 208 14.72 4.76 31.17
C ILE A 208 14.99 4.96 32.66
N ALA A 209 15.26 3.87 33.37
CA ALA A 209 15.79 3.97 34.72
C ALA A 209 17.17 4.64 34.58
N GLU A 210 17.29 5.85 35.13
CA GLU A 210 18.57 6.56 35.28
C GLU A 210 19.57 5.75 36.12
#